data_AF-A0A375YY87-F1
#
_entry.id   AF-A0A375YY87-F1
#
_cell.length_a   1.000
_cell.length_b   1.000
_cell.length_c   1.000
_cell.angle_alpha   90.00
_cell.angle_beta   90.00
_cell.angle_gamma   90.00
#
_symmetry.space_group_name_H-M   'P 1'
#
loop_
_entity.id
_entity.type
_entity.pdbx_description
1 polymer ?
#
loop_
_entity_poly.entity_id
_entity_poly.type
_entity_poly.pdbx_seq_one_letter_code
_entity_poly.pdbx_strand_id
1 'polypeptide(L)'
;MTIDATKELTRVLSRALRALGEAGQPAHASSLAAAAWAVLRRERPADAERLNGILHYLARLPDHPDAAPHNTKETTMTTEDRQLDVRSEPPARRHELIFETYTALSPGEGFVLVNDHDPKPLYYQLAAEHAGAFSWEYKEQGPQTWRVRIGRTAPDAGA
;
A
#
# COMPACT_ATOMS: atom_id res chain seq x y z
N MET A 1 0.26 -15.45 34.03
CA MET A 1 -0.27 -14.80 32.82
C MET A 1 0.89 -14.64 31.86
N THR A 2 0.92 -15.37 30.76
CA THR A 2 2.03 -15.28 29.79
C THR A 2 1.89 -13.97 29.02
N ILE A 3 2.96 -13.17 28.98
CA ILE A 3 2.99 -11.95 28.19
C ILE A 3 2.98 -12.35 26.72
N ASP A 4 2.05 -11.81 25.94
CA ASP A 4 2.10 -11.91 24.48
C ASP A 4 3.18 -10.96 23.96
N ALA A 5 4.40 -11.47 23.86
CA ALA A 5 5.58 -10.67 23.49
C ALA A 5 5.39 -9.98 22.13
N THR A 6 4.74 -10.64 21.16
CA THR A 6 4.46 -10.05 19.84
C THR A 6 3.54 -8.84 19.96
N LYS A 7 2.45 -8.95 20.72
CA LYS A 7 1.52 -7.84 20.95
C LYS A 7 2.21 -6.65 21.62
N GLU A 8 3.08 -6.91 22.60
CA GLU A 8 3.83 -5.86 23.29
C GLU A 8 4.86 -5.18 22.36
N LEU A 9 5.56 -5.96 21.53
CA LEU A 9 6.46 -5.42 20.51
C LEU A 9 5.69 -4.58 19.48
N THR A 10 4.54 -5.05 18.99
CA THR A 10 3.67 -4.28 18.08
C THR A 10 3.24 -2.96 18.70
N ARG A 11 2.92 -2.95 20.01
CA ARG A 11 2.56 -1.73 20.74
C ARG A 11 3.73 -0.74 20.82
N VAL A 12 4.94 -1.21 21.12
CA VAL A 12 6.15 -0.36 21.16
C VAL A 12 6.49 0.16 19.77
N LEU A 13 6.49 -0.71 18.77
CA LEU A 13 6.72 -0.35 17.37
C LEU A 13 5.72 0.71 16.89
N SER A 14 4.43 0.55 17.18
CA SER A 14 3.39 1.53 16.83
C SER A 14 3.69 2.92 17.38
N ARG A 15 4.24 3.03 18.60
CA ARG A 15 4.65 4.31 19.19
C ARG A 15 5.88 4.89 18.50
N ALA A 16 6.88 4.06 18.23
CA ALA A 16 8.10 4.48 17.53
C ALA A 16 7.80 4.99 16.11
N LEU A 17 6.92 4.30 15.37
CA LEU A 17 6.51 4.69 14.03
C LEU A 17 5.78 6.05 14.02
N ARG A 18 4.89 6.29 14.99
CA ARG A 18 4.23 7.60 15.14
C ARG A 18 5.24 8.71 15.41
N ALA A 19 6.15 8.49 16.37
CA ALA A 19 7.19 9.45 16.71
C ALA A 19 8.09 9.76 15.50
N LEU A 20 8.43 8.75 14.70
CA LEU A 20 9.22 8.93 13.47
C LEU A 20 8.46 9.75 12.41
N GLY A 21 7.16 9.48 12.22
CA GLY A 21 6.31 10.27 11.33
C GLY A 21 6.21 11.73 11.77
N GLU A 22 5.96 11.96 13.06
CA GLU A 22 5.88 13.29 13.68
C GLU A 22 7.22 14.04 13.65
N ALA A 23 8.34 13.31 13.61
CA ALA A 23 9.68 13.86 13.41
C ALA A 23 10.00 14.20 11.93
N GLY A 24 8.99 14.22 11.05
CA GLY A 24 9.13 14.61 9.65
C GLY A 24 9.58 13.48 8.72
N GLN A 25 9.49 12.21 9.15
CA GLN A 25 9.83 11.05 8.33
C GLN A 25 8.63 10.09 8.08
N PRO A 26 7.47 10.60 7.62
CA PRO A 26 6.27 9.79 7.46
C PRO A 26 6.41 8.68 6.42
N ALA A 27 7.16 8.91 5.34
CA ALA A 27 7.40 7.89 4.32
C ALA A 27 8.25 6.71 4.84
N HIS A 28 9.30 7.01 5.61
CA HIS A 28 10.12 5.97 6.24
C HIS A 28 9.31 5.18 7.27
N ALA A 29 8.55 5.88 8.12
CA ALA A 29 7.66 5.24 9.07
C ALA A 29 6.60 4.37 8.37
N SER A 30 6.05 4.82 7.25
CA SER A 30 5.05 4.05 6.48
C SER A 30 5.64 2.77 5.89
N SER A 31 6.86 2.84 5.35
CA SER A 31 7.58 1.66 4.86
C SER A 31 7.81 0.63 5.97
N LEU A 32 8.28 1.05 7.15
CA LEU A 32 8.47 0.17 8.30
C LEU A 32 7.14 -0.41 8.83
N ALA A 33 6.08 0.40 8.86
CA ALA A 33 4.75 -0.03 9.27
C ALA A 33 4.21 -1.13 8.33
N ALA A 34 4.37 -0.95 7.02
CA ALA A 34 3.95 -1.91 6.01
C ALA A 34 4.78 -3.20 6.05
N ALA A 35 6.09 -3.11 6.26
CA ALA A 35 6.96 -4.28 6.45
C ALA A 35 6.52 -5.12 7.66
N ALA A 36 6.25 -4.46 8.81
CA ALA A 36 5.75 -5.15 10.00
C ALA A 36 4.34 -5.73 9.79
N TRP A 37 3.48 -5.03 9.06
CA TRP A 37 2.15 -5.52 8.68
C TRP A 37 2.25 -6.80 7.83
N ALA A 38 3.14 -6.83 6.83
CA ALA A 38 3.32 -7.97 5.94
C ALA A 38 3.76 -9.23 6.70
N VAL A 39 4.61 -9.07 7.72
CA VAL A 39 5.01 -10.17 8.62
C VAL A 39 3.83 -10.73 9.42
N LEU A 40 2.93 -9.85 9.89
CA LEU A 40 1.89 -10.24 10.86
C LEU A 40 0.53 -10.59 10.22
N ARG A 41 0.23 -10.12 8.99
CA ARG A 41 -1.13 -10.19 8.43
C ARG A 41 -1.76 -11.58 8.38
N ARG A 42 -0.95 -12.64 8.24
CA ARG A 42 -1.45 -14.04 8.15
C ARG A 42 -1.61 -14.68 9.52
N GLU A 43 -0.61 -14.55 10.37
CA GLU A 43 -0.53 -15.26 11.65
C GLU A 43 -1.14 -14.49 12.82
N ARG A 44 -1.15 -13.15 12.74
CA ARG A 44 -1.56 -12.22 13.80
C ARG A 44 -2.39 -11.07 13.23
N PRO A 45 -3.58 -11.34 12.64
CA PRO A 45 -4.37 -10.33 11.93
C PRO A 45 -4.79 -9.15 12.80
N ALA A 46 -5.03 -9.35 14.10
CA ALA A 46 -5.36 -8.26 15.02
C ALA A 46 -4.18 -7.27 15.23
N ASP A 47 -2.94 -7.77 15.27
CA ASP A 47 -1.74 -6.94 15.38
C ASP A 47 -1.43 -6.25 14.04
N ALA A 48 -1.66 -6.95 12.93
CA ALA A 48 -1.56 -6.37 11.59
C ALA A 48 -2.57 -5.23 11.40
N GLU A 49 -3.83 -5.39 11.81
CA GLU A 49 -4.84 -4.33 11.69
C GLU A 49 -4.45 -3.07 12.48
N ARG A 50 -3.77 -3.24 13.63
CA ARG A 50 -3.22 -2.10 14.36
C ARG A 50 -2.17 -1.37 13.53
N LEU A 51 -1.24 -2.07 12.89
CA LEU A 51 -0.22 -1.48 12.03
C LEU A 51 -0.83 -0.86 10.77
N ASN A 52 -1.90 -1.45 10.23
CA ASN A 52 -2.68 -0.87 9.14
C ASN A 52 -3.24 0.50 9.55
N GLY A 53 -3.85 0.61 10.73
CA GLY A 53 -4.31 1.89 11.27
C GLY A 53 -3.18 2.92 11.47
N ILE A 54 -1.97 2.48 11.84
CA ILE A 54 -0.78 3.34 11.93
C ILE A 54 -0.38 3.83 10.54
N LEU A 55 -0.35 2.95 9.54
CA LEU A 55 -0.02 3.29 8.17
C LEU A 55 -0.98 4.34 7.59
N HIS A 56 -2.29 4.19 7.82
CA HIS A 56 -3.30 5.20 7.44
C HIS A 56 -3.13 6.54 8.17
N TYR A 57 -2.62 6.54 9.40
CA TYR A 57 -2.26 7.78 10.10
C TYR A 57 -1.04 8.44 9.45
N LEU A 58 0.03 7.69 9.24
CA LEU A 58 1.29 8.19 8.69
C LEU A 58 1.13 8.72 7.26
N ALA A 59 0.32 8.06 6.43
CA ALA A 59 0.05 8.49 5.06
C ALA A 59 -0.67 9.85 4.96
N ARG A 60 -1.32 10.31 6.05
CA ARG A 60 -1.99 11.62 6.12
C ARG A 60 -1.11 12.74 6.67
N LEU A 61 0.07 12.40 7.20
CA LEU A 61 1.03 13.42 7.61
C LEU A 61 1.57 14.12 6.36
N PRO A 62 1.82 15.45 6.42
CA PRO A 62 2.40 16.17 5.30
C PRO A 62 3.74 15.54 4.93
N ASP A 63 3.87 15.16 3.66
CA ASP A 63 5.14 14.73 3.11
C ASP A 63 6.12 15.91 3.08
N HIS A 64 7.41 15.60 3.22
CA HIS A 64 8.44 16.44 2.62
C HIS A 64 8.27 16.34 1.09
N PRO A 65 8.39 17.43 0.30
CA PRO A 65 7.99 17.51 -1.11
C PRO A 65 8.54 16.44 -2.09
N ASP A 66 9.46 15.57 -1.66
CA ASP A 66 10.11 14.54 -2.48
C ASP A 66 9.66 13.09 -2.21
N ALA A 67 8.59 12.85 -1.43
CA ALA A 67 8.36 11.52 -0.84
C ALA A 67 7.50 10.51 -1.65
N ALA A 68 6.88 10.89 -2.76
CA ALA A 68 6.18 9.95 -3.64
C ALA A 68 7.08 9.56 -4.82
N PRO A 69 7.42 8.27 -5.02
CA PRO A 69 8.12 7.86 -6.21
C PRO A 69 7.21 8.07 -7.42
N HIS A 70 7.58 9.04 -8.24
CA HIS A 70 7.11 9.15 -9.62
C HIS A 70 7.83 8.04 -10.39
N ASN A 71 7.35 6.80 -10.29
CA ASN A 71 7.91 5.72 -11.08
C ASN A 71 7.33 5.80 -12.50
N THR A 72 7.82 6.75 -13.28
CA THR A 72 7.54 6.87 -14.71
C THR A 72 8.34 5.81 -15.47
N LYS A 73 8.06 4.53 -15.23
CA LYS A 73 8.46 3.48 -16.17
C LYS A 73 7.28 3.21 -17.09
N GLU A 74 7.35 3.82 -18.26
CA GLU A 74 6.47 3.58 -19.41
C GLU A 74 6.46 2.08 -19.72
N THR A 75 5.44 1.38 -19.22
CA THR A 75 5.15 0.00 -19.62
C THR A 75 4.17 0.10 -20.78
N THR A 76 4.50 -0.54 -21.91
CA THR A 76 3.73 -0.45 -23.15
C THR A 76 2.25 -0.72 -22.93
N MET A 77 1.44 0.28 -23.26
CA MET A 77 -0.02 0.25 -23.22
C MET A 77 -0.57 -0.89 -24.06
N THR A 78 -1.41 -1.73 -23.46
CA THR A 78 -2.37 -2.58 -24.19
C THR A 78 -3.75 -2.39 -23.58
N THR A 79 -4.76 -2.30 -24.45
CA THR A 79 -6.21 -2.36 -24.26
C THR A 79 -6.76 -2.01 -22.86
N GLU A 80 -7.36 -0.82 -22.73
CA GLU A 80 -7.95 -0.21 -21.51
C GLU A 80 -7.98 -1.14 -20.27
N ASP A 81 -7.00 -0.99 -19.38
CA ASP A 81 -6.95 -1.71 -18.11
C ASP A 81 -8.31 -1.61 -17.40
N ARG A 82 -8.82 -2.74 -16.89
CA ARG A 82 -10.11 -2.78 -16.19
C ARG A 82 -10.15 -1.76 -15.05
N GLN A 83 -11.29 -1.11 -14.86
CA GLN A 83 -11.50 -0.24 -13.70
C GLN A 83 -12.01 -1.05 -12.50
N LEU A 84 -11.39 -0.85 -11.36
CA LEU A 84 -11.86 -1.34 -10.06
C LEU A 84 -12.27 -0.12 -9.22
N ASP A 85 -13.56 0.22 -9.24
CA ASP A 85 -14.11 1.28 -8.39
C ASP A 85 -14.55 0.70 -7.05
N VAL A 86 -13.90 1.14 -5.97
CA VAL A 86 -14.14 0.63 -4.61
C VAL A 86 -14.92 1.62 -3.75
N ARG A 87 -15.39 2.74 -4.31
CA ARG A 87 -16.07 3.80 -3.53
C ARG A 87 -17.39 3.32 -2.92
N SER A 88 -18.10 2.42 -3.62
CA SER A 88 -19.32 1.76 -3.13
C SER A 88 -19.04 0.59 -2.18
N GLU A 89 -17.80 0.12 -2.09
CA GLU A 89 -17.46 -1.04 -1.26
C GLU A 89 -17.29 -0.64 0.22
N PRO A 90 -17.74 -1.49 1.16
CA PRO A 90 -17.49 -1.29 2.57
C PRO A 90 -15.98 -1.15 2.84
N PRO A 91 -15.52 -0.21 3.70
CA PRO A 91 -14.09 0.02 3.95
C PRO A 91 -13.29 -1.25 4.27
N ALA A 92 -13.89 -2.19 5.02
CA ALA A 92 -13.28 -3.46 5.37
C ALA A 92 -13.05 -4.41 4.17
N ARG A 93 -13.85 -4.30 3.11
CA ARG A 93 -13.75 -5.15 1.89
C ARG A 93 -12.83 -4.57 0.82
N ARG A 94 -12.57 -3.26 0.84
CA ARG A 94 -11.77 -2.58 -0.19
C ARG A 94 -10.38 -3.21 -0.35
N HIS A 95 -9.65 -3.38 0.76
CA HIS A 95 -8.30 -3.95 0.72
C HIS A 95 -8.31 -5.39 0.19
N GLU A 96 -9.21 -6.24 0.69
CA GLU A 96 -9.33 -7.63 0.24
C GLU A 96 -9.55 -7.71 -1.27
N LEU A 97 -10.52 -6.97 -1.80
CA LEU A 97 -10.83 -6.95 -3.23
C LEU A 97 -9.66 -6.45 -4.08
N ILE A 98 -8.92 -5.44 -3.61
CA ILE A 98 -7.75 -4.89 -4.32
C ILE A 98 -6.60 -5.90 -4.36
N PHE A 99 -6.31 -6.58 -3.24
CA PHE A 99 -5.28 -7.61 -3.18
C PHE A 99 -5.64 -8.87 -3.99
N GLU A 100 -6.90 -9.30 -3.96
CA GLU A 100 -7.40 -10.38 -4.82
C GLU A 100 -7.24 -10.02 -6.31
N THR A 101 -7.65 -8.81 -6.67
CA THR A 101 -7.53 -8.26 -8.03
C THR A 101 -6.08 -8.23 -8.49
N TYR A 102 -5.15 -7.79 -7.64
CA TYR A 102 -3.72 -7.75 -7.94
C TYR A 102 -3.11 -9.15 -8.06
N THR A 103 -3.44 -10.06 -7.15
CA THR A 103 -2.89 -11.43 -7.14
C THR A 103 -3.33 -12.23 -8.37
N ALA A 104 -4.50 -11.91 -8.92
CA ALA A 104 -5.02 -12.51 -10.15
C ALA A 104 -4.34 -12.00 -11.44
N LEU A 105 -3.50 -10.96 -11.38
CA LEU A 105 -2.82 -10.42 -12.56
C LEU A 105 -1.73 -11.36 -13.07
N SER A 106 -1.71 -11.56 -14.39
CA SER A 106 -0.57 -12.09 -15.11
C SER A 106 0.55 -11.03 -15.17
N PRO A 107 1.83 -11.45 -15.32
CA PRO A 107 2.91 -10.48 -15.52
C PRO A 107 2.65 -9.57 -16.72
N GLY A 108 2.82 -8.25 -16.54
CA GLY A 108 2.53 -7.22 -17.53
C GLY A 108 1.11 -6.65 -17.46
N GLU A 109 0.17 -7.33 -16.80
CA GLU A 109 -1.21 -6.84 -16.66
C GLU A 109 -1.36 -5.79 -15.55
N GLY A 110 -2.46 -5.03 -15.62
CA GLY A 110 -2.85 -4.09 -14.57
C GLY A 110 -4.34 -3.79 -14.53
N PHE A 111 -4.72 -2.97 -13.56
CA PHE A 111 -6.06 -2.41 -13.41
C PHE A 111 -5.96 -0.97 -12.90
N VAL A 112 -7.00 -0.17 -13.14
CA VAL A 112 -7.13 1.18 -12.59
C VAL A 112 -8.01 1.13 -11.35
N LEU A 113 -7.42 1.31 -10.17
CA LEU A 113 -8.15 1.54 -8.92
C LEU A 113 -8.78 2.93 -8.95
N VAL A 114 -10.07 3.03 -8.62
CA VAL A 114 -10.79 4.28 -8.37
C VAL A 114 -11.21 4.33 -6.90
N ASN A 115 -10.74 5.35 -6.17
CA ASN A 115 -10.97 5.48 -4.73
C ASN A 115 -11.42 6.92 -4.36
N ASP A 116 -12.04 7.06 -3.19
CA ASP A 116 -12.53 8.34 -2.64
C ASP A 116 -11.46 9.12 -1.86
N HIS A 117 -10.27 8.54 -1.65
CA HIS A 117 -9.10 9.16 -1.04
C HIS A 117 -7.80 8.58 -1.62
N ASP A 118 -6.67 9.20 -1.30
CA ASP A 118 -5.35 8.72 -1.70
C ASP A 118 -5.11 7.28 -1.17
N PRO A 119 -4.92 6.27 -2.05
CA PRO A 119 -4.64 4.90 -1.64
C PRO A 119 -3.17 4.67 -1.24
N LYS A 120 -2.39 5.70 -0.88
CA LYS A 120 -0.99 5.61 -0.44
C LYS A 120 -0.67 4.46 0.58
N PRO A 121 -1.53 4.11 1.56
CA PRO A 121 -1.29 2.92 2.40
C PRO A 121 -1.15 1.61 1.59
N LEU A 122 -1.95 1.42 0.55
CA LEU A 122 -1.87 0.25 -0.34
C LEU A 122 -0.54 0.20 -1.09
N TYR A 123 0.00 1.35 -1.50
CA TYR A 123 1.32 1.41 -2.13
C TYR A 123 2.39 0.78 -1.24
N TYR A 124 2.46 1.19 0.03
CA TYR A 124 3.47 0.65 0.95
C TYR A 124 3.27 -0.83 1.24
N GLN A 125 2.02 -1.29 1.35
CA GLN A 125 1.74 -2.71 1.57
C GLN A 125 2.15 -3.56 0.36
N LEU A 126 1.82 -3.13 -0.87
CA LEU A 126 2.29 -3.79 -2.09
C LEU A 126 3.81 -3.75 -2.21
N ALA A 127 4.44 -2.62 -1.85
CA ALA A 127 5.90 -2.51 -1.84
C ALA A 127 6.56 -3.47 -0.85
N ALA A 128 5.96 -3.68 0.32
CA ALA A 128 6.45 -4.62 1.32
C ALA A 128 6.33 -6.09 0.88
N GLU A 129 5.30 -6.44 0.12
CA GLU A 129 5.03 -7.83 -0.29
C GLU A 129 5.57 -8.22 -1.67
N HIS A 130 5.71 -7.22 -2.55
CA HIS A 130 5.99 -7.41 -3.97
C HIS A 130 7.10 -6.48 -4.44
N ALA A 131 8.10 -6.21 -3.58
CA ALA A 131 9.24 -5.37 -3.92
C ALA A 131 9.84 -5.74 -5.28
N GLY A 132 9.87 -4.77 -6.21
CA GLY A 132 10.37 -4.95 -7.58
C GLY A 132 9.43 -5.69 -8.56
N ALA A 133 8.30 -6.23 -8.09
CA ALA A 133 7.36 -7.04 -8.86
C ALA A 133 6.04 -6.32 -9.21
N PHE A 134 5.85 -5.06 -8.78
CA PHE A 134 4.65 -4.27 -9.01
C PHE A 134 4.96 -2.90 -9.62
N SER A 135 3.99 -2.34 -10.34
CA SER A 135 3.99 -0.98 -10.85
C SER A 135 2.85 -0.16 -10.25
N TRP A 136 3.09 1.14 -10.11
CA TRP A 136 2.16 2.09 -9.50
C TRP A 136 2.23 3.41 -10.25
N GLU A 137 1.11 3.85 -10.80
CA GLU A 137 1.04 5.08 -11.60
C GLU A 137 -0.23 5.85 -11.27
N TYR A 138 -0.10 7.09 -10.81
CA TYR A 138 -1.24 7.97 -10.63
C TYR A 138 -1.78 8.41 -12.00
N LYS A 139 -3.08 8.18 -12.20
CA LYS A 139 -3.85 8.68 -13.35
C LYS A 139 -4.65 9.94 -12.98
N GLU A 140 -5.05 10.06 -11.71
CA GLU A 140 -5.78 11.21 -11.17
C GLU A 140 -5.49 11.34 -9.68
N GLN A 141 -5.21 12.56 -9.21
CA GLN A 141 -4.85 12.85 -7.82
C GLN A 141 -5.83 13.85 -7.18
N GLY A 142 -7.04 13.38 -6.84
CA GLY A 142 -7.97 14.07 -5.94
C GLY A 142 -8.36 15.51 -6.33
N PRO A 143 -9.05 16.22 -5.43
CA PRO A 143 -9.61 15.74 -4.15
C PRO A 143 -10.84 14.84 -4.29
N GLN A 144 -11.51 14.83 -5.44
CA GLN A 144 -12.82 14.23 -5.64
C GLN A 144 -12.73 12.74 -5.98
N THR A 145 -11.72 12.39 -6.78
CA THR A 145 -11.48 11.01 -7.22
C THR A 145 -9.98 10.78 -7.28
N TRP A 146 -9.54 9.63 -6.80
CA TRP A 146 -8.17 9.17 -6.94
C TRP A 146 -8.15 7.97 -7.88
N ARG A 147 -7.32 8.04 -8.92
CA ARG A 147 -7.16 6.96 -9.88
C ARG A 147 -5.72 6.54 -9.94
N VAL A 148 -5.47 5.26 -9.71
CA VAL A 148 -4.13 4.67 -9.73
C VAL A 148 -4.14 3.43 -10.58
N ARG A 149 -3.26 3.35 -11.57
CA ARG A 149 -2.97 2.09 -12.25
C ARG A 149 -2.02 1.27 -11.38
N ILE A 150 -2.46 0.08 -11.01
CA ILE A 150 -1.68 -0.92 -10.27
C ILE A 150 -1.45 -2.08 -11.23
N GLY A 151 -0.19 -2.49 -11.40
CA GLY A 151 0.16 -3.57 -12.32
C GLY A 151 1.20 -4.52 -11.74
N ARG A 152 1.28 -5.71 -12.32
CA ARG A 152 2.35 -6.68 -12.05
C ARG A 152 3.42 -6.52 -13.12
N THR A 153 4.67 -6.35 -12.73
CA THR A 153 5.75 -6.18 -13.72
C THR A 153 5.94 -7.48 -14.52
N ALA A 154 6.17 -7.35 -15.83
CA ALA A 154 6.63 -8.49 -16.62
C ALA A 154 8.05 -8.87 -16.16
N PRO A 155 8.41 -10.17 -16.13
CA PRO A 155 9.81 -10.54 -16.00
C PRO A 155 10.59 -9.88 -17.13
N ASP A 156 11.73 -9.25 -16.80
CA ASP A 156 12.60 -8.67 -17.82
C ASP A 156 12.91 -9.73 -18.86
N ALA A 157 12.49 -9.50 -20.12
CA ALA A 157 12.69 -10.43 -21.23
C ALA A 157 14.16 -10.46 -21.72
N GLY A 158 15.12 -10.23 -20.83
CA GLY A 158 16.54 -10.09 -21.16
C GLY A 158 17.45 -10.49 -20.01
N ALA A 159 17.84 -11.76 -20.00
CA ALA A 159 19.14 -12.25 -19.56
C ALA A 159 19.47 -13.53 -20.34
#